data_AF-A0AA87M248-F1
#
_entry.id   AF-A0AA87M248-F1
#
_cell.length_a   1.000
_cell.length_b   1.000
_cell.length_c   1.000
_cell.angle_alpha   90.00
_cell.angle_beta   90.00
_cell.angle_gamma   90.00
#
_symmetry.space_group_name_H-M   'P 1'
#
loop_
_entity.id
_entity.type
_entity.pdbx_description
1 polymer ?
#
loop_
_entity_poly.entity_id
_entity_poly.type
_entity_poly.pdbx_seq_one_letter_code
_entity_poly.pdbx_strand_id
1 'polypeptide(L)'
;RRWRPPVSPLTFTAWQLTAGGLLLLPFALMLEPPLPHLTGANILGFAYLGLIGAALTYILWFRGLSRLEPSVVSPLGFLSPTTAVILGWWVLGQQLSPMQIFGIVVVLGSVWLSQRAQLAPSVERSVVTEPSTLTSKR
;
A
#
# COMPACT_ATOMS: atom_id res chain seq x y z
N ARG A 1 4.74 -3.09 -20.00
CA ARG A 1 3.59 -2.18 -19.77
C ARG A 1 2.48 -2.38 -20.84
N ARG A 2 2.03 -3.61 -21.14
CA ARG A 2 1.17 -3.87 -22.32
C ARG A 2 -0.33 -4.08 -22.03
N TRP A 3 -0.73 -4.13 -20.76
CA TRP A 3 -2.12 -4.33 -20.37
C TRP A 3 -2.52 -3.30 -19.33
N ARG A 4 -3.32 -2.32 -19.75
CA ARG A 4 -4.06 -1.42 -18.87
C ARG A 4 -5.54 -1.68 -19.16
N PRO A 5 -6.31 -2.20 -18.19
CA PRO A 5 -7.76 -2.31 -18.34
C PRO A 5 -8.32 -0.93 -18.73
N PRO A 6 -9.39 -0.86 -19.55
CA PRO A 6 -10.00 0.40 -19.99
C PRO A 6 -10.76 1.14 -18.86
N VAL A 7 -10.48 0.81 -17.60
CA VAL A 7 -11.15 1.34 -16.42
C VAL A 7 -10.13 1.92 -15.45
N SER A 8 -10.56 2.90 -14.64
CA SER A 8 -9.67 3.49 -13.64
C SER A 8 -9.21 2.45 -12.61
N PRO A 9 -8.01 2.57 -12.02
CA PRO A 9 -7.55 1.69 -10.94
C PRO A 9 -8.54 1.62 -9.77
N LEU A 10 -9.18 2.74 -9.42
CA LEU A 10 -10.19 2.81 -8.38
C LEU A 10 -11.42 1.98 -8.72
N THR A 11 -11.93 2.08 -9.95
CA THR A 11 -13.07 1.29 -10.45
C THR A 11 -12.73 -0.21 -10.45
N PHE A 12 -11.52 -0.56 -10.86
CA PHE A 12 -11.06 -1.94 -10.87
C PHE A 12 -10.95 -2.51 -9.44
N THR A 13 -10.43 -1.73 -8.48
CA THR A 13 -10.38 -2.12 -7.06
C THR A 13 -11.77 -2.25 -6.45
N ALA A 14 -12.70 -1.36 -6.79
CA ALA A 14 -14.08 -1.45 -6.32
C ALA A 14 -14.72 -2.77 -6.74
N TRP A 15 -14.62 -3.13 -8.04
CA TRP A 15 -15.13 -4.41 -8.53
C TRP A 15 -14.44 -5.62 -7.91
N GLN A 16 -13.13 -5.57 -7.66
CA GLN A 16 -12.41 -6.65 -6.96
C GLN A 16 -12.91 -6.82 -5.53
N LEU A 17 -13.13 -5.75 -4.78
CA LEU A 17 -13.64 -5.81 -3.41
C LEU A 17 -15.09 -6.31 -3.37
N THR A 18 -15.93 -5.86 -4.31
CA THR A 18 -17.30 -6.36 -4.44
C THR A 18 -17.31 -7.85 -4.79
N ALA A 19 -16.55 -8.29 -5.78
CA ALA A 19 -16.46 -9.69 -6.17
C ALA A 19 -15.89 -10.55 -5.04
N GLY A 20 -14.84 -10.08 -4.36
CA GLY A 20 -14.26 -10.75 -3.20
C GLY A 20 -15.23 -10.87 -2.04
N GLY A 21 -15.97 -9.81 -1.73
CA GLY A 21 -17.02 -9.84 -0.69
C GLY A 21 -18.15 -10.80 -1.03
N LEU A 22 -18.65 -10.77 -2.27
CA LEU A 22 -19.69 -11.70 -2.74
C LEU A 22 -19.21 -13.16 -2.75
N LEU A 23 -17.95 -13.39 -3.11
CA LEU A 23 -17.33 -14.71 -3.07
C LEU A 23 -17.22 -15.24 -1.64
N LEU A 24 -16.87 -14.38 -0.67
CA LEU A 24 -16.76 -14.74 0.74
C LEU A 24 -18.11 -14.90 1.43
N LEU A 25 -19.15 -14.22 0.97
CA LEU A 25 -20.50 -14.23 1.56
C LEU A 25 -21.05 -15.65 1.84
N PRO A 26 -21.07 -16.61 0.90
CA PRO A 26 -21.57 -17.96 1.19
C PRO A 26 -20.72 -18.68 2.26
N PHE A 27 -19.41 -18.49 2.26
CA PHE A 27 -18.53 -19.09 3.27
C PHE A 27 -18.77 -18.50 4.65
N ALA A 28 -18.94 -17.18 4.75
CA ALA A 28 -19.31 -16.52 6.00
C ALA A 28 -20.63 -17.09 6.56
N LEU A 29 -21.66 -17.23 5.70
CA LEU A 29 -22.96 -17.78 6.11
C LEU A 29 -22.91 -19.27 6.51
N MET A 30 -21.95 -20.04 6.00
CA MET A 30 -21.83 -21.48 6.28
C MET A 30 -20.89 -21.80 7.46
N LEU A 31 -19.86 -20.98 7.69
CA LEU A 31 -18.78 -21.27 8.63
C LEU A 31 -18.83 -20.40 9.89
N GLU A 32 -19.42 -19.20 9.83
CA GLU A 32 -19.48 -18.30 10.97
C GLU A 32 -20.70 -18.59 11.87
N PRO A 33 -20.57 -18.34 13.18
CA PRO A 33 -21.72 -18.40 14.09
C PRO A 33 -22.79 -17.37 13.68
N PRO A 34 -24.05 -17.55 14.14
CA PRO A 34 -25.14 -16.62 13.84
C PRO A 34 -24.75 -15.19 14.18
N LEU A 35 -25.06 -14.27 13.25
CA LEU A 35 -24.74 -12.86 13.42
C LEU A 35 -25.41 -12.31 14.69
N PRO A 36 -24.65 -11.67 15.59
CA PRO A 36 -25.24 -10.95 16.70
C PRO A 36 -26.08 -9.78 16.20
N HIS A 37 -26.98 -9.29 17.04
CA HIS A 37 -27.81 -8.12 16.70
C HIS A 37 -26.90 -6.93 16.35
N LEU A 38 -27.09 -6.40 15.14
CA LEU A 38 -26.35 -5.23 14.68
C LEU A 38 -26.76 -4.01 15.49
N THR A 39 -25.84 -3.49 16.27
CA THR A 39 -26.03 -2.22 16.98
C THR A 39 -25.78 -1.04 16.05
N GLY A 40 -26.32 0.14 16.40
CA GLY A 40 -26.00 1.37 15.67
C GLY A 40 -24.50 1.67 15.65
N ALA A 41 -23.77 1.30 16.70
CA ALA A 41 -22.31 1.40 16.74
C ALA A 41 -21.62 0.50 15.72
N ASN A 42 -22.13 -0.72 15.48
CA ASN A 42 -21.59 -1.59 14.44
C ASN A 42 -21.82 -1.01 13.04
N ILE A 43 -23.01 -0.49 12.78
CA ILE A 43 -23.34 0.14 11.49
C ILE A 43 -22.42 1.35 11.24
N LEU A 44 -22.26 2.22 12.23
CA LEU A 44 -21.33 3.35 12.14
C LEU A 44 -19.88 2.89 11.96
N GLY A 45 -19.47 1.82 12.65
CA GLY A 45 -18.15 1.21 12.49
C GLY A 45 -17.93 0.70 11.06
N PHE A 46 -18.87 -0.04 10.49
CA PHE A 46 -18.80 -0.50 9.10
C PHE A 46 -18.80 0.65 8.10
N ALA A 47 -19.61 1.69 8.33
CA ALA A 47 -19.63 2.88 7.50
C ALA A 47 -18.27 3.61 7.55
N TYR A 48 -17.68 3.77 8.72
CA TYR A 48 -16.36 4.35 8.89
C TYR A 48 -15.27 3.52 8.18
N LEU A 49 -15.25 2.21 8.39
CA LEU A 49 -14.28 1.31 7.75
C LEU A 49 -14.43 1.31 6.22
N GLY A 50 -15.66 1.28 5.69
CA GLY A 50 -15.91 1.29 4.26
C GLY A 50 -15.60 2.63 3.59
N LEU A 51 -16.07 3.73 4.16
CA LEU A 51 -15.94 5.06 3.55
C LEU A 51 -14.56 5.68 3.79
N ILE A 52 -14.09 5.65 5.03
CA ILE A 52 -12.81 6.28 5.41
C ILE A 52 -11.67 5.28 5.26
N GLY A 53 -11.81 4.10 5.89
CA GLY A 53 -10.77 3.07 5.91
C GLY A 53 -10.46 2.50 4.52
N ALA A 54 -11.47 2.34 3.66
CA ALA A 54 -11.29 1.84 2.30
C ALA A 54 -11.41 2.94 1.24
N ALA A 55 -12.60 3.51 1.00
CA ALA A 55 -12.84 4.35 -0.18
C ALA A 55 -11.96 5.60 -0.24
N LEU A 56 -11.93 6.41 0.81
CA LEU A 56 -11.08 7.60 0.88
C LEU A 56 -9.60 7.24 0.81
N THR A 57 -9.18 6.22 1.55
CA THR A 57 -7.79 5.74 1.57
C THR A 57 -7.33 5.29 0.18
N TYR A 58 -8.14 4.53 -0.56
CA TYR A 58 -7.82 4.15 -1.95
C TYR A 58 -7.76 5.33 -2.90
N ILE A 59 -8.66 6.30 -2.76
CA ILE A 59 -8.62 7.55 -3.57
C ILE A 59 -7.28 8.28 -3.34
N LEU A 60 -6.88 8.46 -2.09
CA LEU A 60 -5.61 9.11 -1.74
C LEU A 60 -4.42 8.29 -2.23
N TRP A 61 -4.45 6.97 -2.04
CA TRP A 61 -3.42 6.05 -2.49
C TRP A 61 -3.20 6.14 -4.00
N PHE A 62 -4.26 6.01 -4.82
CA PHE A 62 -4.13 6.09 -6.27
C PHE A 62 -3.75 7.50 -6.75
N ARG A 63 -4.19 8.56 -6.06
CA ARG A 63 -3.75 9.94 -6.33
C ARG A 63 -2.26 10.13 -6.02
N GLY A 64 -1.75 9.58 -4.93
CA GLY A 64 -0.32 9.61 -4.62
C GLY A 64 0.50 8.77 -5.60
N LEU A 65 0.02 7.55 -5.89
CA LEU A 65 0.66 6.62 -6.82
C LEU A 65 0.82 7.19 -8.23
N SER A 66 -0.12 8.03 -8.69
CA SER A 66 -0.03 8.69 -9.99
C SER A 66 0.99 9.84 -10.04
N ARG A 67 1.52 10.27 -8.88
CA ARG A 67 2.44 11.42 -8.74
C ARG A 67 3.84 11.04 -8.26
N LEU A 68 4.05 9.78 -7.85
CA LEU A 68 5.30 9.31 -7.25
C LEU A 68 5.96 8.25 -8.12
N GLU A 69 7.30 8.26 -8.17
CA GLU A 69 8.04 7.18 -8.81
C GLU A 69 7.93 5.88 -8.00
N PRO A 70 7.91 4.69 -8.65
CA PRO A 70 7.75 3.41 -7.95
C PRO A 70 8.74 3.18 -6.82
N SER A 71 9.98 3.68 -6.96
CA SER A 71 11.03 3.55 -5.95
C SER A 71 10.71 4.30 -4.65
N VAL A 72 9.97 5.41 -4.73
CA VAL A 72 9.52 6.18 -3.56
C VAL A 72 8.30 5.51 -2.92
N VAL A 73 7.46 4.84 -3.71
CA VAL A 73 6.23 4.19 -3.24
C VAL A 73 6.51 2.92 -2.43
N SER A 74 7.49 2.11 -2.85
CA SER A 74 7.84 0.86 -2.15
C SER A 74 8.08 1.02 -0.65
N PRO A 75 8.91 1.97 -0.17
CA PRO A 75 9.14 2.14 1.25
C PRO A 75 7.93 2.70 2.03
N LEU A 76 6.99 3.40 1.37
CA LEU A 76 5.76 3.86 2.03
C LEU A 76 4.89 2.69 2.54
N GLY A 77 4.98 1.53 1.90
CA GLY A 77 4.29 0.31 2.35
C GLY A 77 4.68 -0.11 3.77
N PHE A 78 5.92 0.14 4.18
CA PHE A 78 6.40 -0.18 5.53
C PHE A 78 5.91 0.79 6.61
N LEU A 79 5.38 1.96 6.22
CA LEU A 79 4.77 2.88 7.18
C LEU A 79 3.44 2.34 7.70
N SER A 80 2.72 1.52 6.95
CA SER A 80 1.46 0.91 7.37
C SER A 80 1.60 0.09 8.67
N PRO A 81 2.45 -0.96 8.74
CA PRO A 81 2.63 -1.73 9.98
C PRO A 81 3.19 -0.86 11.12
N THR A 82 4.09 0.07 10.83
CA THR A 82 4.64 0.99 11.85
C THR A 82 3.55 1.88 12.47
N THR A 83 2.70 2.46 11.63
CA THR A 83 1.57 3.31 12.08
C THR A 83 0.56 2.50 12.87
N ALA A 84 0.26 1.27 12.44
CA ALA A 84 -0.63 0.36 13.17
C ALA A 84 -0.11 0.06 14.58
N VAL A 85 1.17 -0.24 14.75
CA VAL A 85 1.77 -0.50 16.06
C VAL A 85 1.74 0.74 16.95
N ILE A 86 2.07 1.92 16.40
CA ILE A 86 2.03 3.19 17.14
C ILE A 86 0.60 3.50 17.61
N LEU A 87 -0.40 3.33 16.74
CA LEU A 87 -1.81 3.53 17.11
C LEU A 87 -2.30 2.49 18.12
N GLY A 88 -1.86 1.24 18.02
CA GLY A 88 -2.17 0.20 19.01
C GLY A 88 -1.64 0.56 20.40
N TRP A 89 -0.40 1.06 20.48
CA TRP A 89 0.16 1.56 21.73
C TRP A 89 -0.57 2.80 22.26
N TRP A 90 -0.78 3.80 21.40
CA TRP A 90 -1.29 5.10 21.84
C TRP A 90 -2.80 5.14 22.06
N VAL A 91 -3.58 4.57 21.15
CA VAL A 91 -5.05 4.63 21.16
C VAL A 91 -5.65 3.45 21.93
N LEU A 92 -5.09 2.25 21.77
CA LEU A 92 -5.59 1.04 22.43
C LEU A 92 -4.86 0.75 23.76
N GLY A 93 -3.81 1.50 24.10
CA GLY A 93 -3.04 1.30 25.34
C GLY A 93 -2.23 -0.01 25.38
N GLN A 94 -1.94 -0.61 24.22
CA GLN A 94 -1.18 -1.86 24.15
C GLN A 94 0.28 -1.65 24.55
N GLN A 95 0.85 -2.52 25.38
CA GLN A 95 2.28 -2.42 25.70
C GLN A 95 3.13 -2.87 24.51
N LEU A 96 4.21 -2.12 24.24
CA LEU A 96 5.17 -2.46 23.20
C LEU A 96 6.29 -3.31 23.81
N SER A 97 6.45 -4.52 23.28
CA SER A 97 7.60 -5.35 23.62
C SER A 97 8.90 -4.76 23.07
N PRO A 98 10.06 -5.05 23.70
CA PRO A 98 11.35 -4.64 23.17
C PRO A 98 11.58 -5.07 21.71
N MET A 99 11.08 -6.24 21.33
CA MET A 99 11.19 -6.75 19.96
C MET A 99 10.37 -5.93 18.95
N GLN A 100 9.19 -5.46 19.34
CA GLN A 100 8.37 -4.56 18.50
C GLN A 100 9.04 -3.20 18.32
N ILE A 101 9.63 -2.65 19.38
CA ILE A 101 10.39 -1.40 19.32
C ILE A 101 11.59 -1.56 18.37
N PHE A 102 12.33 -2.66 18.48
CA PHE A 102 13.43 -2.96 17.57
C PHE A 102 12.95 -3.06 16.12
N GLY A 103 11.84 -3.74 15.86
CA GLY A 103 11.23 -3.83 14.54
C GLY A 103 10.86 -2.46 13.96
N ILE A 104 10.27 -1.57 14.76
CA ILE A 104 9.95 -0.19 14.35
C ILE A 104 11.23 0.56 13.92
N VAL A 105 12.30 0.48 14.72
CA VAL A 105 13.57 1.15 14.43
C VAL A 105 14.17 0.64 13.12
N VAL A 106 14.18 -0.69 12.90
CA VAL A 106 14.69 -1.31 11.67
C VAL A 106 13.88 -0.84 10.45
N VAL A 107 12.55 -0.83 10.55
CA VAL A 107 11.68 -0.36 9.46
C VAL A 107 11.96 1.11 9.13
N LEU A 108 11.95 2.00 10.13
CA LEU A 108 12.21 3.43 9.91
C LEU A 108 13.61 3.68 9.33
N GLY A 109 14.62 2.96 9.82
CA GLY A 109 15.99 3.02 9.30
C GLY A 109 16.07 2.57 7.84
N SER A 110 15.39 1.49 7.47
CA SER A 110 15.35 0.99 6.08
C SER A 110 14.71 1.99 5.11
N VAL A 111 13.59 2.60 5.52
CA VAL A 111 12.90 3.63 4.73
C VAL A 111 13.79 4.84 4.52
N TRP A 112 14.46 5.31 5.58
CA TRP A 112 15.37 6.44 5.53
C TRP A 112 16.58 6.18 4.62
N LEU A 113 17.21 5.01 4.74
CA LEU A 113 18.35 4.64 3.89
C LEU A 113 17.94 4.50 2.42
N SER A 114 16.78 3.90 2.16
CA SER A 114 16.24 3.76 0.80
C SER A 114 15.98 5.12 0.15
N GLN A 115 15.41 6.08 0.87
CA GLN A 115 15.22 7.44 0.35
C GLN A 115 16.56 8.12 0.04
N ARG A 116 17.59 7.95 0.87
CA ARG A 116 18.93 8.50 0.62
C ARG A 116 19.60 7.90 -0.61
N ALA A 117 19.50 6.59 -0.79
CA ALA A 117 20.05 5.91 -1.96
C ALA A 117 19.40 6.38 -3.27
N GLN A 118 18.13 6.77 -3.23
CA GLN A 118 17.40 7.28 -4.40
C GLN A 118 17.72 8.75 -4.72
N LEU A 119 18.14 9.54 -3.72
CA LEU A 119 18.58 10.93 -3.90
C LEU A 119 20.02 11.03 -4.41
N ALA A 120 20.81 9.95 -4.34
CA ALA A 120 22.15 9.92 -4.91
C ALA A 120 22.06 10.02 -6.46
N PRO A 121 22.66 11.04 -7.09
CA PRO A 121 22.50 11.27 -8.52
C PRO A 121 23.03 10.07 -9.31
N SER A 122 22.27 9.71 -10.35
CA SER A 122 22.55 8.62 -11.29
C SER A 122 23.77 8.96 -12.17
N VAL A 123 24.97 9.02 -11.60
CA VAL A 123 26.18 9.45 -12.31
C VAL A 123 26.66 8.42 -13.35
N GLU A 124 26.17 7.18 -13.33
CA GLU A 124 26.82 6.09 -14.08
C GLU A 124 25.98 5.49 -15.22
N ARG A 125 24.87 6.09 -15.65
CA ARG A 125 24.04 5.52 -16.73
C ARG A 125 24.29 6.11 -18.12
N SER A 126 25.21 7.06 -18.27
CA SER A 126 25.55 7.68 -19.56
C SER A 126 26.71 7.02 -20.33
N VAL A 127 27.45 6.07 -19.74
CA VAL A 127 28.67 5.52 -20.37
C VAL A 127 28.42 4.37 -21.36
N VAL A 128 27.20 3.80 -21.42
CA VAL A 128 26.94 2.56 -22.21
C VAL A 128 26.19 2.81 -23.54
N THR A 129 25.96 4.06 -23.94
CA THR A 129 25.27 4.36 -25.22
C THR A 129 26.12 5.19 -26.17
N GLU A 130 27.33 4.72 -26.46
CA GLU A 130 28.05 5.14 -27.66
C GLU A 130 28.41 3.89 -28.48
N PRO A 131 27.58 3.47 -29.46
CA PRO A 131 28.03 2.52 -30.45
C PRO A 131 28.97 3.26 -31.41
N SER A 132 30.25 3.24 -31.07
CA SER A 132 31.34 3.60 -31.97
C SER A 132 31.42 2.60 -33.14
N THR A 133 30.76 2.86 -34.26
CA THR A 133 31.19 2.33 -35.57
C THR A 133 30.75 3.24 -36.71
N LEU A 134 31.56 4.28 -36.93
CA LEU A 134 31.87 4.78 -38.27
C LEU A 134 32.76 3.75 -38.96
N THR A 135 32.20 2.90 -39.83
CA THR A 135 32.85 2.29 -41.00
C THR A 135 31.72 1.55 -41.74
N SER A 136 31.33 1.87 -42.97
CA SER A 136 32.15 1.74 -44.17
C SER A 136 31.50 2.57 -45.28
N LYS A 137 32.27 3.51 -45.83
CA LYS A 137 32.14 3.94 -47.22
C LYS A 137 32.51 2.75 -48.11
N ARG A 138 31.60 2.29 -48.96
CA ARG A 138 31.76 2.03 -50.40
C ARG A 138 30.59 1.22 -50.92
#